data_AF-A0A2H3D2V6-F1
#
_entry.id   AF-A0A2H3D2V6-F1
#
_cell.length_a   1.000
_cell.length_b   1.000
_cell.length_c   1.000
_cell.angle_alpha   90.00
_cell.angle_beta   90.00
_cell.angle_gamma   90.00
#
_symmetry.space_group_name_H-M   'P 1'
#
loop_
_entity.id
_entity.type
_entity.pdbx_description
1 polymer ?
#
loop_
_entity_poly.entity_id
_entity_poly.type
_entity_poly.pdbx_seq_one_letter_code
_entity_poly.pdbx_strand_id
1 'polypeptide(L)'
;MHIRIEQYATEHLGVRLHLPDGVKAPRLDSKNVPAYARSSSVAELWAWYKSLVIYLEASQLRGLDRDYERKLLIEPVLTGAAKKWYHDHVIEVNEYSNWTFVSVVIGLYDRFVHDSAMQEACAKFDQVTFSDSGGTAEGYRDLLQTLVRDMTRKLDEYTITRRFVTGLPHDMRDAIFDDRLNVEVNTLEEFVESAKAFEITE
;
A
#
# COMPACT_ATOMS: atom_id res chain seq x y z
N MET A 1 -0.64 -1.12 -4.23
CA MET A 1 0.41 -0.16 -3.80
C MET A 1 0.61 1.01 -4.77
N HIS A 2 0.62 0.79 -6.09
CA HIS A 2 0.87 1.85 -7.09
C HIS A 2 -0.06 3.07 -6.93
N ILE A 3 -1.38 2.85 -6.90
CA ILE A 3 -2.38 3.91 -6.69
C ILE A 3 -2.09 4.73 -5.42
N ARG A 4 -1.66 4.07 -4.34
CA ARG A 4 -1.33 4.73 -3.07
C ARG A 4 -0.11 5.64 -3.21
N ILE A 5 0.91 5.21 -3.96
CA ILE A 5 2.11 6.01 -4.25
C ILE A 5 1.71 7.27 -5.04
N GLU A 6 0.90 7.09 -6.09
CA GLU A 6 0.41 8.16 -6.96
C GLU A 6 -0.46 9.18 -6.22
N GLN A 7 -1.46 8.71 -5.46
CA GLN A 7 -2.36 9.56 -4.67
C GLN A 7 -1.57 10.40 -3.67
N TYR A 8 -0.66 9.76 -2.93
CA TYR A 8 0.13 10.45 -1.91
C TYR A 8 1.06 11.51 -2.52
N ALA A 9 1.70 11.23 -3.66
CA ALA A 9 2.44 12.25 -4.40
C ALA A 9 1.54 13.39 -4.86
N THR A 10 0.35 13.08 -5.37
CA THR A 10 -0.59 14.10 -5.87
C THR A 10 -1.05 15.03 -4.76
N GLU A 11 -1.43 14.48 -3.60
CA GLU A 11 -1.87 15.23 -2.43
C GLU A 11 -0.78 16.16 -1.90
N HIS A 12 0.45 15.65 -1.79
CA HIS A 12 1.54 16.40 -1.16
C HIS A 12 2.35 17.28 -2.11
N LEU A 13 2.44 16.92 -3.39
CA LEU A 13 3.34 17.57 -4.36
C LEU A 13 2.59 18.17 -5.56
N GLY A 14 1.29 17.92 -5.73
CA GLY A 14 0.54 18.36 -6.91
C GLY A 14 0.34 19.88 -6.99
N VAL A 15 0.14 20.56 -5.86
CA VAL A 15 -0.19 21.99 -5.81
C VAL A 15 0.99 22.83 -5.36
N ARG A 16 1.37 23.82 -6.18
CA ARG A 16 2.45 24.75 -5.86
C ARG A 16 2.07 25.63 -4.65
N LEU A 17 2.93 25.64 -3.64
CA LEU A 17 2.81 26.58 -2.53
C LEU A 17 3.38 27.93 -2.97
N HIS A 18 2.60 29.00 -2.75
CA HIS A 18 3.05 30.37 -2.97
C HIS A 18 3.53 30.94 -1.64
N LEU A 19 4.82 31.24 -1.56
CA LEU A 19 5.39 31.95 -0.41
C LEU A 19 5.16 33.45 -0.57
N PRO A 20 4.89 34.19 0.52
CA PRO A 20 4.83 35.64 0.49
C PRO A 20 6.15 36.26 0.02
N ASP A 21 6.08 37.46 -0.55
CA ASP A 21 7.26 38.18 -1.03
C ASP A 21 8.32 38.36 0.06
N GLY A 22 9.57 38.09 -0.29
CA GLY A 22 10.72 38.18 0.62
C GLY A 22 10.96 36.94 1.50
N VAL A 23 10.04 35.97 1.53
CA VAL A 23 10.21 34.73 2.29
C VAL A 23 10.97 33.70 1.45
N LYS A 24 12.14 33.28 1.94
CA LYS A 24 12.90 32.18 1.34
C LYS A 24 12.39 30.84 1.87
N ALA A 25 12.32 29.86 0.98
CA ALA A 25 12.07 28.48 1.35
C ALA A 25 13.16 27.99 2.33
N PRO A 26 12.79 27.16 3.33
CA PRO A 26 13.77 26.46 4.15
C PRO A 26 14.69 25.63 3.25
N ARG A 27 16.01 25.75 3.44
CA ARG A 27 16.98 24.84 2.82
C ARG A 27 17.09 23.60 3.69
N LEU A 28 16.43 22.53 3.30
CA LEU A 28 16.54 21.25 3.97
C LEU A 28 17.69 20.44 3.38
N ASP A 29 18.50 19.86 4.26
CA ASP A 29 19.55 18.91 3.87
C ASP A 29 18.91 17.55 3.56
N SER A 30 19.22 17.00 2.38
CA SER A 30 18.86 15.64 1.97
C SER A 30 19.28 14.56 2.97
N LYS A 31 20.30 14.82 3.81
CA LYS A 31 20.74 13.91 4.89
C LYS A 31 19.67 13.65 5.94
N ASN A 32 18.62 14.47 6.00
CA ASN A 32 17.48 14.26 6.90
C ASN A 32 16.50 13.20 6.38
N VAL A 33 16.64 12.77 5.11
CA VAL A 33 15.89 11.64 4.56
C VAL A 33 16.72 10.37 4.76
N PRO A 34 16.17 9.32 5.39
CA PRO A 34 16.88 8.06 5.54
C PRO A 34 17.25 7.48 4.17
N ALA A 35 18.44 6.88 4.05
CA ALA A 35 18.85 6.25 2.80
C ALA A 35 18.11 4.91 2.60
N TYR A 36 17.60 4.67 1.40
CA TYR A 36 16.96 3.40 1.03
C TYR A 36 17.92 2.52 0.23
N ALA A 37 18.29 1.37 0.80
CA ALA A 37 19.22 0.43 0.18
C ALA A 37 18.53 -0.61 -0.70
N ARG A 38 17.55 -1.28 -0.09
CA ARG A 38 16.60 -2.25 -0.61
C ARG A 38 15.83 -2.74 0.61
N SER A 39 14.55 -2.98 0.46
CA SER A 39 13.74 -3.65 1.48
C SER A 39 12.72 -4.52 0.78
N SER A 40 12.44 -5.69 1.34
CA SER A 40 11.30 -6.54 0.96
C SER A 40 10.01 -6.13 1.66
N SER A 41 10.06 -5.14 2.57
CA SER A 41 8.93 -4.70 3.38
C SER A 41 8.24 -3.49 2.75
N VAL A 42 6.92 -3.61 2.56
CA VAL A 42 6.06 -2.49 2.16
C VAL A 42 6.13 -1.34 3.17
N ALA A 43 6.18 -1.67 4.47
CA ALA A 43 6.18 -0.67 5.53
C ALA A 43 7.46 0.18 5.50
N GLU A 44 8.61 -0.44 5.26
CA GLU A 44 9.89 0.27 5.18
C GLU A 44 9.98 1.15 3.94
N LEU A 45 9.59 0.65 2.77
CA LEU A 45 9.51 1.46 1.55
C LEU A 45 8.55 2.64 1.76
N TRP A 46 7.38 2.39 2.36
CA TRP A 46 6.38 3.43 2.58
C TRP A 46 6.84 4.49 3.58
N ALA A 47 7.49 4.08 4.67
CA ALA A 47 8.07 5.00 5.64
C ALA A 47 9.13 5.91 4.99
N TRP A 48 10.04 5.31 4.22
CA TRP A 48 11.04 6.05 3.46
C TRP A 48 10.41 7.02 2.45
N TYR A 49 9.44 6.55 1.66
CA TYR A 49 8.77 7.37 0.65
C TYR A 49 8.05 8.57 1.27
N LYS A 50 7.37 8.38 2.41
CA LYS A 50 6.79 9.50 3.16
C LYS A 50 7.84 10.52 3.57
N SER A 51 8.98 10.08 4.12
CA SER A 51 10.07 11.00 4.49
C SER A 51 10.61 11.78 3.29
N LEU A 52 10.77 11.12 2.14
CA LEU A 52 11.19 11.77 0.89
C LEU A 52 10.17 12.81 0.41
N VAL A 53 8.87 12.46 0.37
CA VAL A 53 7.82 13.38 -0.08
C VAL A 53 7.71 14.60 0.83
N ILE A 54 7.75 14.42 2.16
CA ILE A 54 7.72 15.54 3.12
C ILE A 54 8.95 16.43 2.95
N TYR A 55 10.13 15.85 2.69
CA TYR A 55 11.32 16.62 2.38
C TYR A 55 11.16 17.47 1.11
N LEU A 56 10.59 16.90 0.04
CA LEU A 56 10.35 17.61 -1.22
C LEU A 56 9.31 18.71 -1.06
N GLU A 57 8.23 18.44 -0.34
CA GLU A 57 7.18 19.40 0.01
C GLU A 57 7.78 20.59 0.77
N ALA A 58 8.53 20.33 1.84
CA ALA A 58 9.12 21.37 2.67
C ALA A 58 10.23 22.15 1.94
N SER A 59 10.88 21.53 0.94
CA SER A 59 11.83 22.16 0.02
C SER A 59 11.18 22.95 -1.13
N GLN A 60 9.86 23.14 -1.11
CA GLN A 60 9.08 23.86 -2.13
C GLN A 60 9.13 23.24 -3.53
N LEU A 61 9.39 21.94 -3.62
CA LEU A 61 9.39 21.20 -4.89
C LEU A 61 7.99 20.66 -5.19
N ARG A 62 6.97 21.52 -5.11
CA ARG A 62 5.56 21.24 -5.45
C ARG A 62 5.21 21.80 -6.84
N GLY A 63 4.19 21.24 -7.48
CA GLY A 63 3.76 21.59 -8.85
C GLY A 63 4.15 20.55 -9.91
N LEU A 64 3.41 20.47 -11.01
CA LEU A 64 3.63 19.47 -12.06
C LEU A 64 4.93 19.71 -12.86
N ASP A 65 5.41 20.95 -12.90
CA ASP A 65 6.63 21.38 -13.59
C ASP A 65 7.92 20.97 -12.88
N ARG A 66 7.82 20.42 -11.66
CA ARG A 66 8.96 20.07 -10.80
C ARG A 66 9.36 18.60 -10.81
N ASP A 67 8.74 17.79 -11.66
CA ASP A 67 8.93 16.34 -11.66
C ASP A 67 10.39 15.94 -11.93
N TYR A 68 11.04 16.64 -12.87
CA TYR A 68 12.45 16.39 -13.22
C TYR A 68 13.39 16.62 -12.03
N GLU A 69 13.22 17.72 -11.27
CA GLU A 69 14.07 17.99 -10.11
C GLU A 69 13.82 16.97 -8.99
N ARG A 70 12.56 16.58 -8.75
CA ARG A 70 12.22 15.54 -7.77
C ARG A 70 12.88 14.21 -8.11
N LYS A 71 12.86 13.82 -9.39
CA LYS A 71 13.52 12.60 -9.88
C LYS A 71 15.01 12.61 -9.55
N LEU A 72 15.71 13.71 -9.84
CA LEU A 72 17.15 13.83 -9.55
C LEU A 72 17.46 13.72 -8.06
N LEU A 73 16.55 14.19 -7.19
CA LEU A 73 16.71 14.14 -5.74
C LEU A 73 16.42 12.76 -5.12
N ILE A 74 16.01 11.77 -5.91
CA ILE A 74 15.92 10.38 -5.45
C ILE A 74 17.33 9.80 -5.24
N GLU A 75 18.28 10.09 -6.14
CA GLU A 75 19.61 9.45 -6.14
C GLU A 75 20.38 9.56 -4.81
N PRO A 76 20.43 10.74 -4.15
CA PRO A 76 21.21 10.91 -2.92
C PRO A 76 20.60 10.16 -1.72
N VAL A 77 19.30 9.87 -1.77
CA VAL A 77 18.57 9.16 -0.72
C VAL A 77 18.43 7.67 -1.02
N LEU A 78 19.10 7.18 -2.06
CA LEU A 78 19.30 5.76 -2.33
C LEU A 78 20.70 5.31 -1.94
N THR A 79 20.85 4.03 -1.61
CA THR A 79 22.15 3.38 -1.44
C THR A 79 22.10 1.93 -1.95
N GLY A 80 23.23 1.23 -1.94
CA GLY A 80 23.32 -0.19 -2.27
C GLY A 80 22.63 -0.60 -3.58
N ALA A 81 21.78 -1.63 -3.50
CA ALA A 81 21.15 -2.24 -4.67
C ALA A 81 20.11 -1.33 -5.34
N ALA A 82 19.36 -0.55 -4.57
CA ALA A 82 18.38 0.40 -5.08
C ALA A 82 19.05 1.52 -5.86
N LYS A 83 20.18 2.06 -5.34
CA LYS A 83 20.96 3.07 -6.05
C LYS A 83 21.54 2.53 -7.34
N LYS A 84 22.12 1.32 -7.31
CA LYS A 84 22.61 0.65 -8.51
C LYS A 84 21.50 0.48 -9.54
N TRP A 85 20.34 -0.06 -9.14
CA TRP A 85 19.20 -0.22 -10.04
C TRP A 85 18.73 1.10 -10.65
N TYR A 86 18.67 2.16 -9.84
CA TYR A 86 18.32 3.50 -10.31
C TYR A 86 19.31 4.01 -11.36
N HIS A 87 20.62 3.86 -11.14
CA HIS A 87 21.62 4.21 -12.16
C HIS A 87 21.44 3.37 -13.42
N ASP A 88 21.41 2.05 -13.29
CA ASP A 88 21.32 1.10 -14.40
C ASP A 88 20.03 1.27 -15.24
N HIS A 89 18.90 1.71 -14.66
CA HIS A 89 17.58 1.68 -15.35
C HIS A 89 16.94 3.06 -15.56
N VAL A 90 17.30 4.06 -14.75
CA VAL A 90 16.70 5.41 -14.79
C VAL A 90 17.68 6.44 -15.33
N ILE A 91 18.98 6.31 -15.03
CA ILE A 91 20.01 7.25 -15.49
C ILE A 91 20.69 6.79 -16.77
N GLU A 92 21.12 5.53 -16.83
CA GLU A 92 21.93 4.99 -17.94
C GLU A 92 21.08 4.47 -19.11
N VAL A 93 19.81 4.13 -18.89
CA VAL A 93 18.93 3.54 -19.91
C VAL A 93 17.96 4.56 -20.53
N ASN A 94 18.22 4.81 -21.80
CA ASN A 94 17.32 5.06 -22.94
C ASN A 94 16.25 6.18 -22.86
N GLU A 95 16.28 7.05 -23.88
CA GLU A 95 15.42 8.21 -24.15
C GLU A 95 13.90 7.90 -24.26
N TYR A 96 13.51 6.62 -24.24
CA TYR A 96 12.12 6.16 -24.41
C TYR A 96 11.41 5.85 -23.08
N SER A 97 12.16 5.68 -21.99
CA SER A 97 11.59 5.45 -20.66
C SER A 97 11.36 6.81 -20.02
N ASN A 98 10.19 7.41 -20.25
CA ASN A 98 9.76 8.69 -19.66
C ASN A 98 9.57 8.56 -18.13
N TRP A 99 10.62 8.21 -17.40
CA TRP A 99 10.61 8.05 -15.96
C TRP A 99 10.28 9.40 -15.30
N THR A 100 9.11 9.46 -14.69
CA THR A 100 8.71 10.49 -13.74
C THR A 100 9.16 10.14 -12.33
N PHE A 101 9.17 11.11 -11.41
CA PHE A 101 9.43 10.86 -9.98
C PHE A 101 8.59 9.69 -9.44
N VAL A 102 7.28 9.69 -9.72
CA VAL A 102 6.35 8.66 -9.24
C VAL A 102 6.66 7.30 -9.85
N SER A 103 6.92 7.25 -11.16
CA SER A 103 7.23 5.99 -11.83
C SER A 103 8.52 5.34 -11.31
N VAL A 104 9.53 6.14 -10.92
CA VAL A 104 10.75 5.61 -10.29
C VAL A 104 10.42 4.93 -8.96
N VAL A 105 9.60 5.55 -8.12
CA VAL A 105 9.19 4.96 -6.83
C VAL A 105 8.36 3.69 -7.03
N ILE A 106 7.50 3.66 -8.06
CA ILE A 106 6.78 2.45 -8.47
C ILE A 106 7.77 1.36 -8.91
N GLY A 107 8.77 1.70 -9.72
CA GLY A 107 9.80 0.75 -10.15
C GLY A 107 10.62 0.19 -8.98
N LEU A 108 10.93 1.01 -7.96
CA LEU A 108 11.56 0.54 -6.72
C LEU A 108 10.67 -0.44 -5.96
N TYR A 109 9.36 -0.16 -5.86
CA TYR A 109 8.39 -1.08 -5.26
C TYR A 109 8.34 -2.41 -6.03
N ASP A 110 8.17 -2.35 -7.35
CA ASP A 110 8.05 -3.54 -8.20
C ASP A 110 9.31 -4.40 -8.13
N ARG A 111 10.48 -3.75 -8.10
CA ARG A 111 11.75 -4.48 -8.12
C ARG A 111 12.10 -5.14 -6.78
N PHE A 112 11.84 -4.47 -5.67
CA PHE A 112 12.41 -4.86 -4.38
C PHE A 112 11.39 -5.36 -3.36
N VAL A 113 10.12 -4.96 -3.50
CA VAL A 113 9.08 -5.19 -2.49
C VAL A 113 7.97 -6.10 -3.01
N HIS A 114 7.56 -5.96 -4.27
CA HIS A 114 6.32 -6.55 -4.77
C HIS A 114 6.19 -8.05 -4.51
N ASP A 115 7.20 -8.85 -4.88
CA ASP A 115 7.15 -10.31 -4.71
C ASP A 115 7.04 -10.73 -3.24
N SER A 116 7.82 -10.10 -2.35
CA SER A 116 7.79 -10.40 -0.92
C SER A 116 6.50 -9.94 -0.27
N ALA A 117 5.99 -8.76 -0.64
CA ALA A 117 4.71 -8.24 -0.18
C ALA A 117 3.56 -9.16 -0.61
N MET A 118 3.61 -9.69 -1.83
CA MET A 118 2.64 -10.66 -2.33
C MET A 118 2.69 -11.95 -1.51
N GLN A 119 3.89 -12.50 -1.25
CA GLN A 119 4.05 -13.70 -0.42
C GLN A 119 3.55 -13.48 1.01
N GLU A 120 3.84 -12.32 1.60
CA GLU A 120 3.37 -11.94 2.93
C GLU A 120 1.85 -11.80 2.97
N ALA A 121 1.23 -11.18 1.97
CA ALA A 121 -0.22 -11.05 1.86
C ALA A 121 -0.91 -12.42 1.74
N CYS A 122 -0.38 -13.32 0.90
CA CYS A 122 -0.85 -14.70 0.79
C CYS A 122 -0.76 -15.43 2.15
N ALA A 123 0.41 -15.38 2.80
CA ALA A 123 0.60 -16.04 4.09
C ALA A 123 -0.33 -15.46 5.19
N LYS A 124 -0.51 -14.15 5.22
CA LYS A 124 -1.43 -13.49 6.17
C LYS A 124 -2.88 -13.87 5.90
N PHE A 125 -3.31 -13.93 4.64
CA PHE A 125 -4.66 -14.35 4.31
C PHE A 125 -4.96 -15.77 4.81
N ASP A 126 -4.00 -16.68 4.68
CA ASP A 126 -4.14 -18.05 5.17
C ASP A 126 -4.15 -18.16 6.71
N GLN A 127 -3.62 -17.16 7.42
CA GLN A 127 -3.44 -17.20 8.88
C GLN A 127 -4.39 -16.28 9.66
N VAL A 128 -4.91 -15.23 9.04
CA VAL A 128 -5.70 -14.19 9.73
C VAL A 128 -6.97 -14.74 10.37
N THR A 129 -7.21 -14.31 11.60
CA THR A 129 -8.33 -14.74 12.44
C THR A 129 -9.32 -13.61 12.65
N PHE A 130 -10.55 -13.97 13.01
CA PHE A 130 -11.59 -13.01 13.37
C PHE A 130 -11.17 -12.05 14.51
N SER A 131 -10.33 -12.51 15.44
CA SER A 131 -9.79 -11.66 16.51
C SER A 131 -8.81 -10.60 16.02
N ASP A 132 -8.10 -10.84 14.92
CA ASP A 132 -7.12 -9.88 14.37
C ASP A 132 -7.79 -8.60 13.83
N SER A 133 -9.09 -8.66 13.56
CA SER A 133 -9.91 -7.54 13.12
C SER A 133 -10.74 -6.90 14.22
N GLY A 134 -10.36 -7.07 15.49
CA GLY A 134 -11.08 -6.52 16.63
C GLY A 134 -12.35 -7.30 16.98
N GLY A 135 -12.54 -8.50 16.43
CA GLY A 135 -13.65 -9.37 16.77
C GLY A 135 -14.99 -8.92 16.20
N THR A 136 -15.00 -8.26 15.04
CA THR A 136 -16.23 -7.90 14.31
C THR A 136 -16.24 -8.49 12.90
N ALA A 137 -17.43 -8.85 12.41
CA ALA A 137 -17.67 -9.41 11.11
C ALA A 137 -17.29 -8.44 9.98
N GLU A 138 -17.67 -7.16 10.12
CA GLU A 138 -17.27 -6.12 9.17
C GLU A 138 -15.75 -5.94 9.14
N GLY A 139 -15.13 -5.86 10.33
CA GLY A 139 -13.68 -5.73 10.43
C GLY A 139 -12.96 -6.92 9.78
N TYR A 140 -13.46 -8.14 9.99
CA TYR A 140 -12.84 -9.35 9.44
C TYR A 140 -12.94 -9.37 7.92
N ARG A 141 -14.11 -9.02 7.38
CA ARG A 141 -14.33 -8.90 5.93
C ARG A 141 -13.44 -7.83 5.30
N ASP A 142 -13.33 -6.65 5.90
CA ASP A 142 -12.50 -5.56 5.38
C ASP A 142 -11.00 -5.91 5.43
N LEU A 143 -10.58 -6.64 6.46
CA LEU A 143 -9.21 -7.15 6.57
C LEU A 143 -8.91 -8.18 5.47
N LEU A 144 -9.81 -9.14 5.23
CA LEU A 144 -9.66 -10.12 4.14
C LEU A 144 -9.62 -9.43 2.77
N GLN A 145 -10.52 -8.48 2.50
CA GLN A 145 -10.53 -7.74 1.24
C GLN A 145 -9.26 -6.91 1.03
N THR A 146 -8.72 -6.33 2.10
CA THR A 146 -7.43 -5.63 2.07
C THR A 146 -6.29 -6.57 1.69
N LEU A 147 -6.23 -7.76 2.27
CA LEU A 147 -5.21 -8.75 1.94
C LEU A 147 -5.35 -9.25 0.50
N VAL A 148 -6.57 -9.50 0.02
CA VAL A 148 -6.84 -9.91 -1.37
C VAL A 148 -6.41 -8.84 -2.37
N ARG A 149 -6.68 -7.57 -2.10
CA ARG A 149 -6.26 -6.45 -2.97
C ARG A 149 -4.73 -6.34 -3.06
N ASP A 150 -4.04 -6.72 -2.01
CA ASP A 150 -2.57 -6.69 -1.96
C ASP A 150 -1.93 -7.95 -2.60
N MET A 151 -2.74 -8.94 -3.02
CA MET A 151 -2.31 -10.08 -3.85
C MET A 151 -2.42 -9.80 -5.35
N THR A 152 -1.50 -10.36 -6.13
CA THR A 152 -1.56 -10.31 -7.61
C THR A 152 -2.57 -11.32 -8.19
N ARG A 153 -2.82 -12.43 -7.48
CA ARG A 153 -3.80 -13.43 -7.88
C ARG A 153 -5.19 -13.00 -7.44
N LYS A 154 -6.07 -12.71 -8.39
CA LYS A 154 -7.51 -12.56 -8.13
C LYS A 154 -8.03 -13.89 -7.59
N LEU A 155 -8.35 -13.94 -6.29
CA LEU A 155 -9.09 -15.04 -5.71
C LEU A 155 -10.53 -14.99 -6.22
N ASP A 156 -11.12 -16.16 -6.44
CA ASP A 156 -12.56 -16.27 -6.66
C ASP A 156 -13.33 -15.94 -5.39
N GLU A 157 -14.57 -15.48 -5.57
CA GLU A 157 -15.47 -15.08 -4.49
C GLU A 157 -15.75 -16.24 -3.52
N TYR A 158 -15.81 -17.46 -4.03
CA TYR A 158 -15.98 -18.67 -3.23
C TYR A 158 -14.83 -18.86 -2.23
N THR A 159 -13.58 -18.69 -2.65
CA THR A 159 -12.41 -18.82 -1.78
C THR A 159 -12.43 -17.79 -0.66
N ILE A 160 -12.83 -16.55 -0.97
CA ILE A 160 -12.94 -15.47 0.02
C ILE A 160 -14.08 -15.76 1.01
N THR A 161 -15.25 -16.16 0.50
CA THR A 161 -16.44 -16.49 1.31
C THR A 161 -16.16 -17.67 2.23
N ARG A 162 -15.59 -18.74 1.68
CA ARG A 162 -15.16 -19.91 2.46
C ARG A 162 -14.15 -19.51 3.53
N ARG A 163 -13.19 -18.64 3.21
CA ARG A 163 -12.20 -18.16 4.19
C ARG A 163 -12.87 -17.38 5.32
N PHE A 164 -13.79 -16.48 5.00
CA PHE A 164 -14.57 -15.73 5.97
C PHE A 164 -15.30 -16.67 6.93
N VAL A 165 -16.14 -17.57 6.42
CA VAL A 165 -16.95 -18.50 7.23
C VAL A 165 -16.08 -19.44 8.08
N THR A 166 -14.99 -19.97 7.52
CA THR A 166 -14.07 -20.85 8.28
C THR A 166 -13.31 -20.11 9.38
N GLY A 167 -13.09 -18.81 9.23
CA GLY A 167 -12.39 -17.97 10.20
C GLY A 167 -13.25 -17.43 11.34
N LEU A 168 -14.58 -17.53 11.25
CA LEU A 168 -15.50 -17.11 12.31
C LEU A 168 -15.39 -18.01 13.56
N PRO A 169 -15.71 -17.47 14.75
CA PRO A 169 -15.91 -18.26 15.96
C PRO A 169 -16.94 -19.37 15.75
N HIS A 170 -16.81 -20.48 16.49
CA HIS A 170 -17.66 -21.65 16.32
C HIS A 170 -19.15 -21.32 16.51
N ASP A 171 -19.50 -20.62 17.58
CA ASP A 171 -20.88 -20.33 17.95
C ASP A 171 -21.57 -19.41 16.91
N MET A 172 -20.84 -18.41 16.42
CA MET A 172 -21.31 -17.54 15.34
C MET A 172 -21.51 -18.31 14.03
N ARG A 173 -20.57 -19.20 13.69
CA ARG A 173 -20.66 -20.02 12.47
C ARG A 173 -21.86 -20.97 12.53
N ASP A 174 -22.15 -21.57 13.68
CA ASP A 174 -23.30 -22.46 13.84
C ASP A 174 -24.61 -21.70 13.65
N ALA A 175 -24.74 -20.51 14.26
CA ALA A 175 -25.91 -19.65 14.10
C ALA A 175 -26.16 -19.26 12.62
N ILE A 176 -25.10 -18.94 11.89
CA ILE A 176 -25.15 -18.63 10.46
C ILE A 176 -25.66 -19.82 9.62
N PHE A 177 -25.25 -21.05 9.95
CA PHE A 177 -25.71 -22.24 9.24
C PHE A 177 -27.15 -22.63 9.63
N ASP A 178 -27.56 -22.33 10.86
CA ASP A 178 -28.96 -22.47 11.30
C ASP A 178 -29.90 -21.51 10.53
N ASP A 179 -29.38 -20.35 10.10
CA ASP A 179 -30.05 -19.42 9.17
C ASP A 179 -30.12 -19.96 7.71
N ARG A 180 -29.69 -21.20 7.47
CA ARG A 180 -29.69 -21.91 6.17
C ARG A 180 -28.79 -21.29 5.10
N LEU A 181 -27.80 -20.49 5.49
CA LEU A 181 -26.80 -19.97 4.55
C LEU A 181 -25.86 -21.10 4.11
N ASN A 182 -25.45 -21.07 2.83
CA ASN A 182 -24.57 -22.05 2.24
C ASN A 182 -23.51 -21.36 1.37
N VAL A 183 -22.23 -21.69 1.62
CA VAL A 183 -21.06 -21.09 0.95
C VAL A 183 -21.08 -21.29 -0.58
N GLU A 184 -21.78 -22.32 -1.08
CA GLU A 184 -21.91 -22.60 -2.51
C GLU A 184 -22.95 -21.73 -3.22
N VAL A 185 -23.87 -21.09 -2.47
CA VAL A 185 -25.05 -20.40 -3.03
C VAL A 185 -25.10 -18.93 -2.61
N ASN A 186 -24.67 -18.64 -1.38
CA ASN A 186 -24.76 -17.32 -0.78
C ASN A 186 -23.48 -16.50 -0.98
N THR A 187 -23.63 -15.19 -1.01
CA THR A 187 -22.52 -14.25 -1.19
C THR A 187 -21.82 -13.96 0.14
N LEU A 188 -20.59 -13.43 0.06
CA LEU A 188 -19.86 -12.96 1.23
C LEU A 188 -20.68 -11.97 2.06
N GLU A 189 -21.38 -11.02 1.42
CA GLU A 189 -22.19 -10.01 2.07
C GLU A 189 -23.36 -10.61 2.87
N GLU A 190 -24.01 -11.68 2.37
CA GLU A 190 -25.07 -12.36 3.11
C GLU A 190 -24.54 -13.01 4.40
N PHE A 191 -23.35 -13.60 4.34
CA PHE A 191 -22.67 -14.14 5.51
C PHE A 191 -22.25 -13.06 6.51
N VAL A 192 -21.78 -11.91 6.02
CA VAL A 192 -21.42 -10.78 6.88
C VAL A 192 -22.63 -10.23 7.61
N GLU A 193 -23.78 -10.07 6.94
CA GLU A 193 -24.99 -9.56 7.58
C GLU A 193 -25.56 -10.53 8.63
N SER A 194 -25.56 -11.85 8.38
CA SER A 194 -25.97 -12.84 9.39
C SER A 194 -25.00 -12.86 10.58
N ALA A 195 -23.69 -12.80 10.34
CA ALA A 195 -22.69 -12.69 11.41
C ALA A 195 -22.89 -11.43 12.27
N LYS A 196 -23.18 -10.28 11.66
CA LYS A 196 -23.52 -9.04 12.37
C LYS A 196 -24.80 -9.16 13.19
N ALA A 197 -25.82 -9.86 12.69
CA ALA A 197 -27.06 -10.08 13.44
C ALA A 197 -26.81 -10.90 14.72
N PHE A 198 -25.90 -11.88 14.65
CA PHE A 198 -25.45 -12.63 15.83
C PHE A 198 -24.74 -11.73 16.85
N GLU A 199 -23.82 -10.86 16.41
CA GLU A 199 -23.09 -9.92 17.28
C GLU A 199 -23.99 -8.96 18.06
N ILE A 200 -25.19 -8.66 17.55
CA ILE A 200 -26.17 -7.78 18.20
C ILE A 200 -27.02 -8.54 19.25
N THR A 201 -27.09 -9.87 19.14
CA THR A 201 -27.95 -10.73 19.94
C THR A 201 -27.26 -11.25 21.21
N GLU A 202 -25.92 -11.22 21.27
CA GLU A 202 -25.07 -11.47 22.45
C GLU A 202 -24.68 -10.19 23.19
#